data_AF-A0A7W8JWV3-F1
#
_entry.id   AF-A0A7W8JWV3-F1
#
_cell.length_a   1.000
_cell.length_b   1.000
_cell.length_c   1.000
_cell.angle_alpha   90.00
_cell.angle_beta   90.00
_cell.angle_gamma   90.00
#
_symmetry.space_group_name_H-M   'P 1'
#
loop_
_entity.id
_entity.type
_entity.pdbx_description
1 polymer ?
#
loop_
_entity_poly.entity_id
_entity_poly.type
_entity_poly.pdbx_seq_one_letter_code
_entity_poly.pdbx_strand_id
1 'polypeptide(L)'
;MSAEQQTLDLSALKFGADGLIPVVTQDARTGVVLMQAYADREAVERTLQTREATYYSRSRGEQWIKGKTSGHTQRVLGVSLDCDGDSVLYRVEQTGAACHTGDYSCFHTPLLEEQSSKTGLDGTLERVYATISERLATLPEGSYVARLHAGGLDRVLKKISEESGEVLLAAKNNDRVELATEVADLLFHTLFAMAEVGVSPGDVAAVLQGREGRSGLKGPKEAG
;
A
#
# COMPACT_ATOMS: atom_id res chain seq x y z
N MET A 1 32.29 -30.62 1.23
CA MET A 1 32.00 -30.18 -0.15
C MET A 1 31.69 -28.70 -0.06
N SER A 2 32.63 -27.86 -0.48
CA SER A 2 32.56 -26.40 -0.41
C SER A 2 31.46 -25.90 -1.33
N ALA A 3 30.53 -25.10 -0.79
CA ALA A 3 29.57 -24.36 -1.61
C ALA A 3 30.36 -23.44 -2.55
N GLU A 4 30.22 -23.63 -3.85
CA GLU A 4 30.70 -22.68 -4.85
C GLU A 4 30.09 -21.31 -4.51
N GLN A 5 30.94 -20.35 -4.15
CA GLN A 5 30.55 -18.95 -4.07
C GLN A 5 30.17 -18.53 -5.48
N GLN A 6 28.87 -18.48 -5.75
CA GLN A 6 28.32 -17.89 -6.96
C GLN A 6 28.82 -16.44 -7.01
N THR A 7 29.78 -16.18 -7.87
CA THR A 7 30.38 -14.86 -8.03
C THR A 7 29.30 -13.96 -8.61
N LEU A 8 28.81 -13.03 -7.79
CA LEU A 8 27.80 -12.06 -8.21
C LEU A 8 28.46 -11.12 -9.22
N ASP A 9 27.94 -11.08 -10.44
CA ASP A 9 28.40 -10.12 -11.44
C ASP A 9 27.87 -8.72 -11.10
N LEU A 10 28.79 -7.87 -10.64
CA LEU A 10 28.55 -6.49 -10.26
C LEU A 10 29.19 -5.50 -11.25
N SER A 11 29.46 -5.95 -12.49
CA SER A 11 30.10 -5.12 -13.53
C SER A 11 29.17 -4.03 -14.07
N ALA A 12 27.86 -4.24 -14.02
CA ALA A 12 26.86 -3.27 -14.48
C ALA A 12 26.68 -2.05 -13.55
N LEU A 13 27.16 -2.13 -12.29
CA LEU A 13 27.05 -1.05 -11.31
C LEU A 13 28.06 0.06 -11.60
N LYS A 14 27.56 1.28 -11.80
CA LYS A 14 28.36 2.49 -11.98
C LYS A 14 28.37 3.31 -10.69
N PHE A 15 29.46 3.19 -9.96
CA PHE A 15 29.69 3.97 -8.75
C PHE A 15 30.12 5.40 -9.12
N GLY A 16 29.72 6.36 -8.29
CA GLY A 16 30.18 7.74 -8.38
C GLY A 16 31.69 7.87 -8.11
N ALA A 17 32.21 9.09 -8.27
CA ALA A 17 33.63 9.38 -8.04
C ALA A 17 34.08 9.12 -6.58
N ASP A 18 33.13 9.08 -5.64
CA ASP A 18 33.34 8.72 -4.23
C ASP A 18 33.29 7.21 -3.96
N GLY A 19 33.11 6.39 -5.01
CA GLY A 19 32.98 4.94 -4.89
C GLY A 19 31.62 4.47 -4.36
N LEU A 20 30.61 5.37 -4.33
CA LEU A 20 29.30 5.08 -3.80
C LEU A 20 28.22 5.09 -4.89
N ILE A 21 27.15 4.34 -4.65
CA ILE A 21 25.95 4.32 -5.50
C ILE A 21 24.71 4.65 -4.67
N PRO A 22 23.77 5.48 -5.14
CA PRO A 22 22.48 5.66 -4.50
C PRO A 22 21.68 4.35 -4.52
N VAL A 23 21.05 4.08 -3.39
CA VAL A 23 20.11 2.99 -3.18
C VAL A 23 18.78 3.56 -2.74
N VAL A 24 17.75 3.37 -3.55
CA VAL A 24 16.36 3.63 -3.19
C VAL A 24 15.79 2.35 -2.59
N THR A 25 15.13 2.46 -1.45
CA THR A 25 14.54 1.31 -0.76
C THR A 25 13.03 1.45 -0.74
N GLN A 26 12.33 0.45 -1.27
CA GLN A 26 10.87 0.43 -1.39
C GLN A 26 10.30 -0.78 -0.66
N ASP A 27 9.20 -0.59 0.06
CA ASP A 27 8.47 -1.71 0.66
C ASP A 27 7.84 -2.59 -0.43
N ALA A 28 8.14 -3.88 -0.37
CA ALA A 28 7.74 -4.83 -1.38
C ALA A 28 6.23 -5.16 -1.38
N ARG A 29 5.52 -4.88 -0.30
CA ARG A 29 4.08 -5.09 -0.18
C ARG A 29 3.30 -3.85 -0.59
N THR A 30 3.71 -2.67 -0.11
CA THR A 30 2.90 -1.44 -0.29
C THR A 30 3.35 -0.59 -1.46
N GLY A 31 4.57 -0.77 -1.97
CA GLY A 31 5.14 0.10 -3.00
C GLY A 31 5.62 1.47 -2.47
N VAL A 32 5.50 1.73 -1.16
CA VAL A 32 5.98 2.97 -0.55
C VAL A 32 7.50 3.03 -0.63
N VAL A 33 8.04 4.17 -1.11
CA VAL A 33 9.46 4.47 -1.00
C VAL A 33 9.77 4.79 0.46
N LEU A 34 10.66 4.00 1.07
CA LEU A 34 10.98 4.04 2.49
C LEU A 34 12.13 4.99 2.79
N MET A 35 13.21 4.92 2.02
CA MET A 35 14.41 5.75 2.23
C MET A 35 15.32 5.75 1.00
N GLN A 36 16.25 6.71 0.96
CA GLN A 36 17.43 6.68 0.10
C GLN A 36 18.68 6.66 0.97
N ALA A 37 19.63 5.78 0.65
CA ALA A 37 20.96 5.76 1.24
C ALA A 37 22.01 5.43 0.18
N TYR A 38 23.28 5.43 0.55
CA TYR A 38 24.37 5.08 -0.35
C TYR A 38 24.87 3.67 -0.02
N ALA A 39 25.51 3.01 -0.98
CA ALA A 39 26.24 1.77 -0.77
C ALA A 39 27.58 1.84 -1.53
N ASP A 40 28.64 1.30 -0.95
CA ASP A 40 29.85 0.93 -1.68
C ASP A 40 29.65 -0.44 -2.34
N ARG A 41 30.66 -0.91 -3.10
CA ARG A 41 30.59 -2.19 -3.80
C ARG A 41 30.38 -3.36 -2.83
N GLU A 42 31.09 -3.35 -1.72
CA GLU A 42 31.06 -4.38 -0.70
C GLU A 42 29.71 -4.42 0.05
N ALA A 43 29.05 -3.27 0.28
CA ALA A 43 27.71 -3.25 0.87
C ALA A 43 26.64 -3.82 -0.07
N VAL A 44 26.74 -3.56 -1.38
CA VAL A 44 25.84 -4.19 -2.38
C VAL A 44 26.07 -5.70 -2.40
N GLU A 45 27.33 -6.15 -2.48
CA GLU A 45 27.68 -7.56 -2.46
C GLU A 45 27.15 -8.26 -1.20
N ARG A 46 27.40 -7.66 -0.02
CA ARG A 46 26.89 -8.17 1.25
C ARG A 46 25.36 -8.28 1.23
N THR A 47 24.67 -7.26 0.74
CA THR A 47 23.21 -7.26 0.67
C THR A 47 22.67 -8.40 -0.19
N LEU A 48 23.29 -8.63 -1.36
CA LEU A 48 22.90 -9.71 -2.27
C LEU A 48 23.12 -11.10 -1.66
N GLN A 49 24.20 -11.25 -0.90
CA GLN A 49 24.54 -12.51 -0.21
C GLN A 49 23.64 -12.78 1.01
N THR A 50 23.43 -11.78 1.87
CA THR A 50 22.76 -11.98 3.16
C THR A 50 21.26 -11.73 3.10
N ARG A 51 20.77 -11.03 2.07
CA ARG A 51 19.42 -10.45 2.01
C ARG A 51 19.13 -9.46 3.16
N GLU A 52 20.15 -8.95 3.83
CA GLU A 52 20.01 -7.87 4.82
C GLU A 52 20.43 -6.55 4.17
N ALA A 53 19.57 -5.53 4.21
CA ALA A 53 19.89 -4.25 3.58
C ALA A 53 21.11 -3.60 4.28
N THR A 54 22.24 -3.59 3.57
CA THR A 54 23.49 -2.97 4.01
C THR A 54 23.73 -1.71 3.21
N TYR A 55 24.09 -0.64 3.91
CA TYR A 55 24.35 0.68 3.34
C TYR A 55 25.70 1.19 3.82
N TYR A 56 26.20 2.24 3.17
CA TYR A 56 27.39 3.00 3.55
C TYR A 56 27.00 4.37 4.10
N SER A 57 27.50 4.71 5.28
CA SER A 57 27.27 6.01 5.92
C SER A 57 28.37 6.98 5.50
N ARG A 58 28.05 7.93 4.63
CA ARG A 58 29.01 8.96 4.17
C ARG A 58 29.63 9.79 5.30
N SER A 59 28.86 10.06 6.36
CA SER A 59 29.33 10.84 7.51
C SER A 59 30.24 10.03 8.46
N ARG A 60 30.01 8.72 8.58
CA ARG A 60 30.81 7.85 9.45
C ARG A 60 31.95 7.13 8.73
N GLY A 61 31.91 7.10 7.40
CA GLY A 61 32.89 6.37 6.59
C GLY A 61 32.85 4.86 6.84
N GLU A 62 31.68 4.31 7.16
CA GLU A 62 31.52 2.90 7.50
C GLU A 62 30.21 2.31 6.97
N GLN A 63 30.21 1.00 6.76
CA GLN A 63 29.00 0.24 6.43
C GLN A 63 28.12 0.02 7.66
N TRP A 64 26.82 -0.06 7.45
CA TRP A 64 25.85 -0.39 8.47
C TRP A 64 24.69 -1.21 7.90
N ILE A 65 24.21 -2.16 8.71
CA ILE A 65 23.05 -2.99 8.37
C ILE A 65 21.81 -2.35 8.99
N LYS A 66 20.77 -2.13 8.19
CA LYS A 66 19.55 -1.46 8.65
C LYS A 66 18.91 -2.24 9.80
N GLY A 67 18.66 -1.53 10.90
CA GLY A 67 17.96 -2.08 12.05
C GLY A 67 18.81 -2.97 12.95
N LYS A 68 20.11 -3.13 12.70
CA LYS A 68 21.00 -3.95 13.56
C LYS A 68 21.01 -3.49 15.02
N THR A 69 20.83 -2.19 15.26
CA THR A 69 20.77 -1.61 16.61
C THR A 69 19.33 -1.39 17.09
N SER A 70 18.43 -0.94 16.22
CA SER A 70 17.05 -0.57 16.61
C SER A 70 16.03 -1.70 16.53
N GLY A 71 16.36 -2.83 15.89
CA GLY A 71 15.40 -3.89 15.54
C GLY A 71 14.54 -3.57 14.32
N HIS A 72 14.63 -2.36 13.74
CA HIS A 72 13.84 -1.98 12.57
C HIS A 72 14.53 -2.40 11.26
N THR A 73 14.51 -3.70 10.99
CA THR A 73 15.28 -4.35 9.92
C THR A 73 14.61 -4.27 8.56
N GLN A 74 15.42 -4.53 7.51
CA GLN A 74 14.98 -4.61 6.13
C GLN A 74 15.51 -5.91 5.51
N ARG A 75 14.61 -6.84 5.19
CA ARG A 75 14.94 -8.07 4.47
C ARG A 75 14.73 -7.85 2.98
N VAL A 76 15.79 -7.99 2.19
CA VAL A 76 15.80 -7.74 0.75
C VAL A 76 15.20 -8.91 -0.01
N LEU A 77 14.09 -8.65 -0.69
CA LEU A 77 13.38 -9.62 -1.51
C LEU A 77 13.82 -9.56 -2.97
N GLY A 78 14.14 -8.36 -3.46
CA GLY A 78 14.65 -8.14 -4.82
C GLY A 78 15.57 -6.92 -4.91
N VAL A 79 16.47 -6.97 -5.90
CA VAL A 79 17.39 -5.88 -6.24
C VAL A 79 17.33 -5.66 -7.75
N SER A 80 17.22 -4.42 -8.18
CA SER A 80 17.27 -4.04 -9.59
C SER A 80 18.10 -2.78 -9.80
N LEU A 81 18.74 -2.69 -10.96
CA LEU A 81 19.42 -1.48 -11.42
C LEU A 81 18.44 -0.62 -12.22
N ASP A 82 18.70 0.69 -12.27
CA ASP A 82 18.09 1.55 -13.26
C ASP A 82 18.73 1.37 -14.66
N CYS A 83 18.31 2.19 -15.63
CA CYS A 83 18.59 1.94 -17.04
C CYS A 83 20.05 2.22 -17.44
N ASP A 84 20.76 3.08 -16.72
CA ASP A 84 22.17 3.37 -16.92
C ASP A 84 23.06 2.81 -15.81
N GLY A 85 22.50 2.21 -14.76
CA GLY A 85 23.20 1.41 -13.76
C GLY A 85 23.87 2.24 -12.67
N ASP A 86 23.52 3.51 -12.53
CA ASP A 86 24.04 4.41 -11.51
C ASP A 86 23.13 4.56 -10.28
N SER A 87 22.02 3.81 -10.24
CA SER A 87 21.16 3.70 -9.06
C SER A 87 20.63 2.27 -8.86
N VAL A 88 20.41 1.91 -7.60
CA VAL A 88 19.92 0.58 -7.19
C VAL A 88 18.58 0.71 -6.48
N LEU A 89 17.61 -0.13 -6.83
CA LEU A 89 16.37 -0.30 -6.09
C LEU A 89 16.42 -1.57 -5.24
N TYR A 90 16.27 -1.42 -3.94
CA TYR A 90 16.02 -2.52 -3.00
C TYR A 90 14.53 -2.64 -2.73
N ARG A 91 13.94 -3.79 -3.09
CA ARG A 91 12.58 -4.17 -2.65
C ARG A 91 12.68 -4.97 -1.37
N VAL A 92 12.12 -4.47 -0.28
CA VAL A 92 12.33 -5.03 1.07
C VAL A 92 11.02 -5.36 1.79
N GLU A 93 11.09 -6.34 2.67
CA GLU A 93 10.13 -6.51 3.76
C GLU A 93 10.64 -5.68 4.96
N GLN A 94 9.93 -4.60 5.29
CA GLN A 94 10.28 -3.69 6.38
C GLN A 94 9.69 -4.16 7.71
N THR A 95 10.54 -4.31 8.73
CA THR A 95 10.12 -4.50 10.14
C THR A 95 10.22 -3.17 10.88
N GLY A 96 9.14 -2.74 11.55
CA GLY A 96 9.12 -1.46 12.28
C GLY A 96 9.28 -0.24 11.37
N ALA A 97 9.82 0.86 11.91
CA ALA A 97 9.98 2.12 11.19
C ALA A 97 11.28 2.19 10.36
N ALA A 98 11.20 2.62 9.09
CA ALA A 98 12.40 2.84 8.30
C ALA A 98 13.16 4.09 8.78
N CYS A 99 12.44 5.15 9.15
CA CYS A 99 13.02 6.41 9.60
C CYS A 99 13.48 6.36 11.07
N HIS A 100 14.51 7.14 11.40
CA HIS A 100 14.99 7.29 12.78
C HIS A 100 14.06 8.15 13.64
N THR A 101 13.12 8.90 13.03
CA THR A 101 12.10 9.70 13.73
C THR A 101 10.97 8.85 14.28
N GLY A 102 10.87 7.58 13.87
CA GLY A 102 9.74 6.69 14.17
C GLY A 102 8.74 6.56 13.02
N ASP A 103 8.86 7.40 11.98
CA ASP A 103 8.02 7.32 10.79
C ASP A 103 8.35 6.11 9.90
N TYR A 104 7.33 5.58 9.25
CA TYR A 104 7.48 4.41 8.40
C TYR A 104 8.37 4.66 7.16
N SER A 105 8.33 5.88 6.60
CA SER A 105 9.18 6.33 5.49
C SER A 105 9.89 7.63 5.87
N CYS A 106 11.10 7.85 5.36
CA CYS A 106 11.81 9.13 5.45
C CYS A 106 11.13 10.25 4.65
N PHE A 107 10.27 9.92 3.67
CA PHE A 107 9.61 10.88 2.78
C PHE A 107 8.24 11.31 3.34
N HIS A 108 8.19 11.72 4.61
CA HIS A 108 6.94 12.06 5.32
C HIS A 108 6.59 13.56 5.32
N THR A 109 7.48 14.42 4.80
CA THR A 109 7.27 15.88 4.76
C THR A 109 7.09 16.35 3.33
N PRO A 110 5.86 16.74 2.91
CA PRO A 110 5.62 17.21 1.54
C PRO A 110 6.21 18.61 1.32
N LEU A 111 6.89 18.81 0.18
CA LEU A 111 7.30 20.15 -0.29
C LEU A 111 6.29 20.76 -1.26
N LEU A 112 5.47 19.91 -1.88
CA LEU A 112 4.36 20.26 -2.74
C LEU A 112 3.24 19.27 -2.43
N GLU A 113 2.02 19.77 -2.26
CA GLU A 113 0.87 18.90 -2.11
C GLU A 113 0.66 18.10 -3.40
N GLU A 114 0.46 16.80 -3.25
CA GLU A 114 0.13 15.94 -4.38
C GLU A 114 -1.20 16.44 -4.98
N GLN A 115 -1.15 16.94 -6.22
CA GLN A 115 -2.36 17.21 -6.97
C GLN A 115 -3.00 15.85 -7.24
N SER A 116 -3.98 15.49 -6.42
CA SER A 116 -4.75 14.25 -6.52
C SER A 116 -5.24 14.05 -7.96
N SER A 117 -4.47 13.31 -8.75
CA SER A 117 -5.00 12.45 -9.80
C SER A 117 -4.80 11.02 -9.32
N LYS A 118 -5.36 10.69 -8.15
CA LYS A 118 -5.54 9.28 -7.81
C LYS A 118 -6.44 8.67 -8.88
N THR A 119 -5.83 8.10 -9.92
CA THR A 119 -6.54 7.33 -10.94
C THR A 119 -6.95 6.01 -10.28
N GLY A 120 -8.17 5.96 -9.75
CA GLY A 120 -8.72 4.75 -9.11
C GLY A 120 -9.66 5.04 -7.94
N LEU A 121 -10.16 3.97 -7.32
CA LEU A 121 -10.95 4.05 -6.09
C LEU A 121 -10.10 4.42 -4.86
N ASP A 122 -8.77 4.34 -4.96
CA ASP A 122 -7.84 4.66 -3.87
C ASP A 122 -8.04 6.11 -3.37
N GLY A 123 -8.31 6.27 -2.07
CA GLY A 123 -8.68 7.53 -1.45
C GLY A 123 -10.09 8.03 -1.77
N THR A 124 -10.72 7.59 -2.86
CA THR A 124 -12.08 8.02 -3.24
C THR A 124 -13.11 7.44 -2.29
N LEU A 125 -13.01 6.13 -1.98
CA LEU A 125 -13.93 5.49 -1.05
C LEU A 125 -13.81 6.07 0.37
N GLU A 126 -12.60 6.39 0.81
CA GLU A 126 -12.34 7.02 2.11
C GLU A 126 -12.98 8.42 2.19
N ARG A 127 -12.87 9.22 1.13
CA ARG A 127 -13.50 10.56 1.08
C ARG A 127 -15.02 10.47 1.05
N VAL A 128 -15.58 9.53 0.29
CA VAL A 128 -17.03 9.28 0.25
C VAL A 128 -17.52 8.84 1.64
N TYR A 129 -16.82 7.89 2.27
CA TYR A 129 -17.13 7.44 3.62
C TYR A 129 -17.09 8.59 4.63
N ALA A 130 -16.01 9.40 4.62
CA ALA A 130 -15.89 10.55 5.52
C ALA A 130 -17.04 11.55 5.34
N THR A 131 -17.44 11.81 4.09
CA THR A 131 -18.60 12.67 3.76
C THR A 131 -19.91 12.08 4.27
N ILE A 132 -20.10 10.76 4.16
CA ILE A 132 -21.27 10.07 4.70
C ILE A 132 -21.29 10.19 6.23
N SER A 133 -20.17 9.89 6.90
CA SER A 133 -20.06 9.97 8.36
C SER A 133 -20.35 11.39 8.88
N GLU A 134 -19.79 12.41 8.23
CA GLU A 134 -20.08 13.82 8.55
C GLU A 134 -21.58 14.11 8.42
N ARG A 135 -22.20 13.70 7.32
CA ARG A 135 -23.62 13.95 7.06
C ARG A 135 -24.56 13.17 7.97
N LEU A 136 -24.17 11.99 8.45
CA LEU A 136 -24.89 11.25 9.49
C LEU A 136 -24.82 11.96 10.84
N ALA A 137 -23.68 12.59 11.15
CA ALA A 137 -23.51 13.34 12.39
C ALA A 137 -24.23 14.70 12.38
N THR A 138 -24.26 15.37 11.23
CA THR A 138 -24.79 16.75 11.10
C THR A 138 -26.21 16.83 10.58
N LEU A 139 -26.71 15.77 9.94
CA LEU A 139 -28.04 15.66 9.33
C LEU A 139 -28.51 16.93 8.57
N PRO A 140 -27.74 17.42 7.59
CA PRO A 140 -28.08 18.65 6.90
C PRO A 140 -29.36 18.52 6.08
N GLU A 141 -30.19 19.57 6.09
CA GLU A 141 -31.45 19.60 5.35
C GLU A 141 -31.23 19.37 3.84
N GLY A 142 -32.11 18.59 3.21
CA GLY A 142 -32.00 18.26 1.78
C GLY A 142 -30.90 17.25 1.42
N SER A 143 -30.09 16.78 2.36
CA SER A 143 -29.07 15.75 2.12
C SER A 143 -29.68 14.39 1.81
N TYR A 144 -29.14 13.71 0.79
CA TYR A 144 -29.52 12.33 0.47
C TYR A 144 -29.20 11.37 1.63
N VAL A 145 -28.04 11.55 2.27
CA VAL A 145 -27.62 10.76 3.45
C VAL A 145 -28.62 10.92 4.59
N ALA A 146 -29.06 12.15 4.88
CA ALA A 146 -30.05 12.38 5.94
C ALA A 146 -31.40 11.72 5.63
N ARG A 147 -31.85 11.73 4.36
CA ARG A 147 -33.08 11.03 3.93
C ARG A 147 -32.97 9.51 4.01
N LEU A 148 -31.80 8.96 3.66
CA LEU A 148 -31.53 7.53 3.79
C LEU A 148 -31.55 7.11 5.26
N HIS A 149 -30.83 7.84 6.12
CA HIS A 149 -30.79 7.63 7.56
C HIS A 149 -32.19 7.65 8.18
N ALA A 150 -32.99 8.67 7.86
CA ALA A 150 -34.38 8.76 8.32
C ALA A 150 -35.26 7.59 7.85
N GLY A 151 -34.89 6.92 6.75
CA GLY A 151 -35.56 5.72 6.27
C GLY A 151 -35.15 4.43 6.98
N GLY A 152 -34.16 4.47 7.86
CA GLY A 152 -33.64 3.33 8.61
C GLY A 152 -32.76 2.39 7.77
N LEU A 153 -32.05 1.50 8.48
CA LEU A 153 -31.10 0.56 7.88
C LEU A 153 -31.74 -0.34 6.82
N ASP A 154 -32.95 -0.85 7.05
CA ASP A 154 -33.65 -1.75 6.12
C ASP A 154 -33.85 -1.14 4.73
N ARG A 155 -34.08 0.18 4.66
CA ARG A 155 -34.21 0.89 3.37
C ARG A 155 -32.89 0.88 2.61
N VAL A 156 -31.77 1.04 3.30
CA VAL A 156 -30.43 1.00 2.70
C VAL A 156 -30.07 -0.41 2.28
N LEU A 157 -30.40 -1.42 3.08
CA LEU A 157 -30.16 -2.83 2.73
C LEU A 157 -30.95 -3.24 1.47
N LYS A 158 -32.18 -2.73 1.32
CA LYS A 158 -32.95 -2.92 0.09
C LYS A 158 -32.24 -2.30 -1.11
N LYS A 159 -31.69 -1.08 -0.96
CA LYS A 159 -30.90 -0.41 -2.00
C LYS A 159 -29.69 -1.23 -2.42
N ILE A 160 -28.91 -1.74 -1.46
CA ILE A 160 -27.77 -2.64 -1.75
C ILE A 160 -28.23 -3.85 -2.58
N SER A 161 -29.37 -4.47 -2.25
CA SER A 161 -29.90 -5.59 -3.03
C SER A 161 -30.36 -5.19 -4.44
N GLU A 162 -30.94 -4.01 -4.60
CA GLU A 162 -31.36 -3.46 -5.91
C GLU A 162 -30.12 -3.25 -6.78
N GLU A 163 -29.13 -2.46 -6.32
CA GLU A 163 -27.94 -2.13 -7.12
C GLU A 163 -27.08 -3.38 -7.42
N SER A 164 -27.06 -4.36 -6.51
CA SER A 164 -26.41 -5.65 -6.79
C SER A 164 -27.03 -6.36 -7.99
N GLY A 165 -28.36 -6.30 -8.15
CA GLY A 165 -29.06 -6.85 -9.32
C GLY A 165 -28.72 -6.09 -10.60
N GLU A 166 -28.62 -4.77 -10.52
CA GLU A 166 -28.31 -3.89 -11.66
C GLU A 166 -26.86 -4.10 -12.13
N VAL A 167 -25.89 -4.27 -11.22
CA VAL A 167 -24.52 -4.69 -11.54
C VAL A 167 -24.50 -6.00 -12.34
N LEU A 168 -25.28 -7.01 -11.91
CA LEU A 168 -25.33 -8.30 -12.61
C LEU A 168 -25.89 -8.14 -14.04
N LEU A 169 -26.94 -7.32 -14.20
CA LEU A 169 -27.56 -7.07 -15.49
C LEU A 169 -26.62 -6.28 -16.42
N ALA A 170 -26.01 -5.21 -15.93
CA ALA A 170 -25.07 -4.40 -16.69
C ALA A 170 -23.85 -5.23 -17.16
N ALA A 171 -23.29 -6.06 -16.26
CA ALA A 171 -22.20 -6.97 -16.60
C ALA A 171 -22.63 -7.99 -17.67
N LYS A 172 -23.80 -8.62 -17.50
CA LYS A 172 -24.34 -9.58 -18.49
C LYS A 172 -24.55 -8.95 -19.86
N ASN A 173 -24.96 -7.69 -19.88
CA ASN A 173 -25.22 -6.93 -21.11
C ASN A 173 -23.94 -6.36 -21.75
N ASN A 174 -22.77 -6.54 -21.12
CA ASN A 174 -21.51 -5.90 -21.51
C ASN A 174 -21.61 -4.37 -21.60
N ASP A 175 -22.49 -3.76 -20.81
CA ASP A 175 -22.62 -2.31 -20.75
C ASP A 175 -21.61 -1.76 -19.75
N ARG A 176 -20.47 -1.29 -20.29
CA ARG A 176 -19.37 -0.77 -19.47
C ARG A 176 -19.76 0.48 -18.68
N VAL A 177 -20.59 1.34 -19.25
CA VAL A 177 -20.96 2.61 -18.62
C VAL A 177 -21.93 2.34 -17.49
N GLU A 178 -22.99 1.56 -17.77
CA GLU A 178 -23.96 1.15 -16.76
C GLU A 178 -23.27 0.39 -15.64
N LEU A 179 -22.38 -0.57 -15.98
CA LEU A 179 -21.67 -1.34 -14.96
C LEU A 179 -20.84 -0.46 -14.03
N ALA A 180 -20.21 0.60 -14.55
CA ALA A 180 -19.46 1.53 -13.71
C ALA A 180 -20.39 2.35 -12.79
N THR A 181 -21.56 2.76 -13.29
CA THR A 181 -22.58 3.46 -12.52
C THR A 181 -23.13 2.58 -11.39
N GLU A 182 -23.57 1.37 -11.71
CA GLU A 182 -24.18 0.46 -10.73
C GLU A 182 -23.20 -0.01 -9.66
N VAL A 183 -21.92 -0.21 -10.04
CA VAL A 183 -20.87 -0.50 -9.06
C VAL A 183 -20.65 0.70 -8.14
N ALA A 184 -20.69 1.93 -8.65
CA ALA A 184 -20.55 3.12 -7.83
C ALA A 184 -21.71 3.26 -6.82
N ASP A 185 -22.95 3.01 -7.25
CA ASP A 185 -24.13 3.08 -6.39
C ASP A 185 -24.14 1.96 -5.35
N LEU A 186 -23.76 0.74 -5.73
CA LEU A 186 -23.58 -0.37 -4.80
C LEU A 186 -22.52 -0.04 -3.73
N LEU A 187 -21.36 0.49 -4.15
CA LEU A 187 -20.30 0.90 -3.22
C LEU A 187 -20.77 2.01 -2.29
N PHE A 188 -21.48 3.03 -2.80
CA PHE A 188 -22.03 4.11 -1.98
C PHE A 188 -22.96 3.59 -0.89
N HIS A 189 -23.96 2.77 -1.25
CA HIS A 189 -24.92 2.25 -0.26
C HIS A 189 -24.26 1.27 0.72
N THR A 190 -23.23 0.54 0.29
CA THR A 190 -22.41 -0.30 1.19
C THR A 190 -21.63 0.55 2.20
N LEU A 191 -20.96 1.61 1.75
CA LEU A 191 -20.26 2.55 2.63
C LEU A 191 -21.22 3.25 3.60
N PHE A 192 -22.44 3.56 3.16
CA PHE A 192 -23.49 4.07 4.04
C PHE A 192 -23.83 3.07 5.14
N ALA A 193 -24.17 1.84 4.78
CA ALA A 193 -24.55 0.81 5.75
C ALA A 193 -23.41 0.55 6.76
N MET A 194 -22.16 0.56 6.28
CA MET A 194 -20.97 0.51 7.12
C MET A 194 -20.92 1.66 8.14
N ALA A 195 -21.09 2.91 7.70
CA ALA A 195 -21.06 4.07 8.57
C ALA A 195 -22.19 4.07 9.61
N GLU A 196 -23.40 3.64 9.20
CA GLU A 196 -24.58 3.52 10.06
C GLU A 196 -24.36 2.55 11.23
N VAL A 197 -23.58 1.48 11.00
CA VAL A 197 -23.29 0.42 12.01
C VAL A 197 -21.89 0.50 12.60
N GLY A 198 -21.12 1.54 12.28
CA GLY A 198 -19.79 1.79 12.86
C GLY A 198 -18.65 0.94 12.31
N VAL A 199 -18.77 0.41 11.09
CA VAL A 199 -17.68 -0.30 10.39
C VAL A 199 -16.93 0.69 9.50
N SER A 200 -15.61 0.77 9.63
CA SER A 200 -14.78 1.67 8.84
C SER A 200 -14.23 1.02 7.56
N PRO A 201 -13.84 1.80 6.54
CA PRO A 201 -13.06 1.28 5.41
C PRO A 201 -11.77 0.57 5.85
N GLY A 202 -11.15 1.00 6.95
CA GLY A 202 -9.98 0.36 7.53
C GLY A 202 -10.24 -1.07 8.01
N ASP A 203 -11.43 -1.32 8.59
CA ASP A 203 -11.83 -2.67 9.02
C ASP A 203 -11.98 -3.62 7.82
N VAL A 204 -12.60 -3.13 6.73
CA VAL A 204 -12.73 -3.89 5.48
C VAL A 204 -11.37 -4.12 4.83
N ALA A 205 -10.51 -3.11 4.81
CA ALA A 205 -9.15 -3.22 4.27
C ALA A 205 -8.33 -4.27 5.02
N ALA A 206 -8.40 -4.32 6.35
CA ALA A 206 -7.73 -5.35 7.15
C ALA A 206 -8.20 -6.77 6.78
N VAL A 207 -9.51 -6.95 6.56
CA VAL A 207 -10.08 -8.23 6.11
C VAL A 207 -9.57 -8.61 4.71
N LEU A 208 -9.52 -7.67 3.77
CA LEU A 208 -9.05 -7.91 2.41
C LEU A 208 -7.55 -8.22 2.38
N GLN A 209 -6.73 -7.44 3.08
CA GLN A 209 -5.28 -7.66 3.22
C GLN A 209 -4.95 -9.03 3.83
N GLY A 210 -5.77 -9.50 4.77
CA GLY A 210 -5.64 -10.86 5.32
C GLY A 210 -5.90 -11.99 4.30
N ARG A 211 -6.55 -11.68 3.17
CA ARG A 211 -6.86 -12.59 2.06
C ARG A 211 -5.91 -12.45 0.87
N GLU A 212 -5.21 -11.32 0.75
CA GLU A 212 -4.23 -11.09 -0.31
C GLU A 212 -3.14 -12.18 -0.29
N GLY A 213 -2.80 -12.70 -1.48
CA GLY A 213 -1.81 -13.77 -1.63
C GLY A 213 -2.24 -15.17 -1.16
N ARG A 214 -3.49 -15.35 -0.71
CA ARG A 214 -4.05 -16.67 -0.32
C ARG A 214 -5.12 -17.13 -1.32
N SER A 215 -4.85 -18.14 -2.13
CA SER A 215 -5.86 -18.77 -2.99
C SER A 215 -6.73 -19.76 -2.20
N GLY A 216 -8.05 -19.74 -2.43
CA GLY A 216 -8.97 -20.78 -1.92
C GLY A 216 -9.56 -20.61 -0.51
N LEU A 217 -9.69 -19.39 0.01
CA LEU A 217 -10.34 -19.18 1.31
C LEU A 217 -11.85 -19.46 1.25
N LYS A 218 -12.28 -20.62 1.78
CA LYS A 218 -13.63 -20.76 2.33
C LYS A 218 -13.70 -19.80 3.52
N GLY A 219 -14.61 -18.82 3.45
CA GLY A 219 -14.89 -17.92 4.59
C GLY A 219 -15.29 -18.72 5.84
N PRO A 220 -15.37 -18.07 7.02
CA PRO A 220 -15.75 -18.75 8.25
C PRO A 220 -17.18 -19.29 8.13
N LYS A 221 -17.30 -20.53 7.65
CA LYS A 221 -18.39 -21.41 8.02
C LYS A 221 -17.97 -22.07 9.32
N GLU A 222 -18.91 -22.12 10.25
CA GLU A 222 -18.87 -22.79 11.55
C GLU A 222 -18.41 -21.91 12.73
N ALA A 223 -19.35 -21.07 13.18
CA ALA A 223 -19.78 -21.14 14.58
C ALA A 223 -21.27 -21.50 14.54
N GLY A 224 -21.64 -22.55 15.27
CA GLY A 224 -22.94 -23.23 15.20
C GLY A 224 -24.16 -22.42 15.59
#